data_AF-A0A547LKW4-F1
#
_entry.id   AF-A0A547LKW4-F1
#
_cell.length_a   1.000
_cell.length_b   1.000
_cell.length_c   1.000
_cell.angle_alpha   90.00
_cell.angle_beta   90.00
_cell.angle_gamma   90.00
#
_symmetry.space_group_name_H-M   'P 1'
#
loop_
_entity.id
_entity.type
_entity.pdbx_description
1 polymer ?
#
loop_
_entity_poly.entity_id
_entity_poly.type
_entity_poly.pdbx_seq_one_letter_code
_entity_poly.pdbx_strand_id
1 'polypeptide(L)' 'MGKRQNAPIGEAMSEVELAAQQAIAAAGGDAVVALLTALARNAELERELALSRAAVSNGFSRGWHKARP' A
#
# COMPACT_ATOMS: atom_id res chain seq x y z
N MET A 1 -29.84 0.42 10.88
CA MET A 1 -29.28 0.80 9.57
C MET A 1 -28.59 2.16 9.73
N GLY A 2 -27.29 2.17 10.01
CA GLY A 2 -26.55 3.38 10.34
C GLY A 2 -26.42 4.29 9.11
N LYS A 3 -26.85 5.55 9.23
CA LYS A 3 -26.69 6.56 8.19
C LYS A 3 -25.21 6.72 7.88
N ARG A 4 -24.81 6.50 6.61
CA ARG A 4 -23.51 6.97 6.11
C ARG A 4 -23.50 8.47 6.30
N GLN A 5 -22.67 8.95 7.22
CA GLN A 5 -22.42 10.38 7.37
C GLN A 5 -21.82 10.83 6.05
N ASN A 6 -22.55 11.68 5.33
CA ASN A 6 -22.03 12.32 4.13
C ASN A 6 -20.92 13.26 4.61
N ALA A 7 -19.66 12.87 4.41
CA ALA A 7 -18.53 13.70 4.77
C ALA A 7 -18.62 15.04 4.02
N PRO A 8 -18.24 16.16 4.66
CA PRO A 8 -18.34 17.48 4.07
C PRO A 8 -17.52 17.52 2.76
N ILE A 9 -18.12 18.13 1.74
CA ILE A 9 -17.52 18.41 0.44
C ILE A 9 -16.32 19.34 0.69
N GLY A 10 -15.11 18.80 0.87
CA GLY A 10 -13.91 19.64 1.02
C GLY A 10 -12.72 19.09 1.80
N GLU A 11 -12.81 17.93 2.47
CA GLU A 11 -11.59 17.25 2.91
C GLU A 11 -11.03 16.50 1.69
N ALA A 12 -9.88 16.96 1.18
CA ALA A 12 -9.16 16.24 0.14
C ALA A 12 -8.91 14.82 0.67
N MET A 13 -9.58 13.83 0.07
CA MET A 13 -9.39 12.43 0.40
C MET A 13 -7.89 12.15 0.40
N SER A 14 -7.42 11.45 1.43
CA SER A 14 -6.03 11.02 1.48
C SER A 14 -5.71 10.20 0.23
N GLU A 15 -4.49 10.32 -0.31
CA GLU A 15 -4.06 9.53 -1.47
C GLU A 15 -4.28 8.03 -1.24
N VAL A 16 -4.11 7.58 0.01
CA VAL A 16 -4.36 6.20 0.43
C VAL A 16 -5.83 5.83 0.34
N GLU A 17 -6.73 6.74 0.73
CA GLU A 17 -8.18 6.52 0.63
C GLU A 17 -8.62 6.47 -0.83
N LEU A 18 -8.08 7.33 -1.69
CA LEU A 18 -8.33 7.28 -3.13
C LEU A 18 -7.85 5.96 -3.73
N ALA A 19 -6.64 5.52 -3.40
CA ALA A 19 -6.08 4.25 -3.86
C ALA A 19 -6.93 3.05 -3.38
N ALA A 20 -7.43 3.09 -2.13
CA ALA A 20 -8.32 2.05 -1.62
C ALA A 20 -9.64 1.99 -2.40
N GLN A 21 -10.25 3.14 -2.71
CA GLN A 21 -11.47 3.18 -3.52
C GLN A 21 -11.22 2.67 -4.94
N GLN A 22 -10.08 3.01 -5.55
CA GLN A 22 -9.69 2.48 -6.86
C GLN A 22 -9.49 0.96 -6.84
N ALA A 23 -8.86 0.42 -5.79
CA ALA A 23 -8.68 -1.02 -5.63
C ALA A 23 -10.03 -1.75 -5.48
N ILE A 24 -10.96 -1.19 -4.69
CA ILE A 24 -12.32 -1.72 -4.54
C ILE A 24 -13.07 -1.68 -5.87
N ALA A 25 -12.97 -0.56 -6.61
CA ALA A 25 -13.60 -0.43 -7.92
C ALA A 25 -13.04 -1.45 -8.94
N ALA A 26 -11.73 -1.67 -8.94
CA ALA A 26 -11.08 -2.67 -9.80
C ALA A 26 -11.49 -4.10 -9.45
N ALA A 27 -11.85 -4.38 -8.19
CA ALA A 27 -12.39 -5.65 -7.73
C ALA A 27 -13.92 -5.77 -7.94
N GLY A 28 -14.54 -4.88 -8.73
CA GLY A 28 -15.99 -4.91 -8.97
C GLY A 28 -16.83 -4.60 -7.72
N GLY A 29 -16.24 -3.90 -6.74
CA GLY A 29 -16.88 -3.58 -5.47
C GLY A 29 -16.66 -4.62 -4.37
N ASP A 30 -15.98 -5.74 -4.65
CA ASP A 30 -15.65 -6.73 -3.63
C ASP A 30 -14.44 -6.30 -2.79
N ALA A 31 -14.71 -5.87 -1.56
CA ALA A 31 -13.68 -5.41 -0.64
C ALA A 31 -12.71 -6.51 -0.19
N VAL A 32 -13.16 -7.78 -0.13
CA VAL A 32 -12.29 -8.91 0.26
C VAL A 32 -11.31 -9.19 -0.87
N VAL A 33 -11.78 -9.25 -2.11
CA VAL A 33 -10.92 -9.43 -3.30
C VAL A 33 -9.93 -8.27 -3.45
N ALA A 34 -10.38 -7.03 -3.26
CA ALA A 34 -9.50 -5.86 -3.28
C ALA A 34 -8.39 -5.96 -2.22
N LEU A 35 -8.73 -6.33 -0.99
CA LEU A 35 -7.77 -6.49 0.09
C LEU A 35 -6.77 -7.62 -0.19
N LEU A 36 -7.25 -8.78 -0.65
CA LEU A 36 -6.37 -9.90 -1.01
C LEU A 36 -5.39 -9.53 -2.12
N THR A 37 -5.86 -8.77 -3.12
CA THR A 37 -5.03 -8.27 -4.22
C THR A 37 -3.96 -7.30 -3.72
N ALA A 38 -4.34 -6.34 -2.86
CA ALA A 38 -3.40 -5.40 -2.26
C ALA A 38 -2.34 -6.10 -1.39
N LEU A 39 -2.74 -7.09 -0.59
CA LEU A 39 -1.82 -7.87 0.25
C LEU A 39 -0.85 -8.71 -0.59
N ALA A 40 -1.34 -9.36 -1.64
CA ALA A 40 -0.48 -10.11 -2.55
C ALA A 40 0.57 -9.20 -3.23
N ARG A 41 0.15 -8.02 -3.69
CA ARG A 41 1.07 -7.05 -4.28
C ARG A 41 2.06 -6.48 -3.27
N ASN A 42 1.63 -6.23 -2.02
CA ASN A 42 2.55 -5.78 -0.98
C ASN A 42 3.61 -6.86 -0.67
N ALA A 43 3.23 -8.13 -0.55
CA ALA A 43 4.17 -9.21 -0.31
C ALA A 43 5.20 -9.37 -1.45
N GLU A 44 4.80 -9.12 -2.69
CA GLU A 44 5.70 -9.08 -3.84
C GLU A 44 6.69 -7.91 -3.75
N LEU A 45 6.20 -6.70 -3.47
CA LEU A 45 7.03 -5.50 -3.31
C LEU A 45 8.01 -5.62 -2.14
N GLU A 46 7.59 -6.21 -1.02
CA GLU A 46 8.46 -6.49 0.12
C GLU A 46 9.59 -7.44 -0.25
N ARG A 47 9.31 -8.47 -1.07
CA ARG A 47 10.33 -9.39 -1.60
C ARG A 47 11.30 -8.68 -2.53
N GLU A 48 10.80 -7.90 -3.48
CA GLU A 48 11.63 -7.11 -4.41
C GLU A 48 12.51 -6.11 -3.66
N LEU A 49 11.95 -5.45 -2.65
CA LEU A 49 12.69 -4.53 -1.79
C LEU A 49 13.79 -5.24 -1.01
N ALA A 50 13.52 -6.42 -0.46
CA ALA A 50 14.53 -7.22 0.24
C ALA A 50 15.69 -7.62 -0.69
N LEU A 51 15.38 -8.09 -1.91
CA LEU A 51 16.39 -8.41 -2.92
C LEU A 51 17.21 -7.18 -3.32
N SER A 52 16.54 -6.06 -3.56
CA SER A 52 17.19 -4.79 -3.92
C SER A 52 18.13 -4.32 -2.81
N ARG A 53 17.69 -4.37 -1.55
CA ARG A 53 18.51 -4.01 -0.38
C ARG A 53 19.76 -4.89 -0.25
N ALA A 54 19.65 -6.17 -0.54
CA ALA A 54 20.78 -7.09 -0.51
C ALA A 54 21.78 -6.84 -1.65
N ALA A 55 21.31 -6.38 -2.81
CA ALA A 55 22.15 -6.08 -3.96
C ALA A 55 22.87 -4.71 -3.88
N VAL A 56 22.36 -3.77 -3.07
CA VAL A 56 22.95 -2.44 -2.91
C VAL A 56 24.19 -2.50 -2.01
N SER A 57 25.30 -1.93 -2.49
CA SER A 57 26.53 -1.87 -1.69
C SER A 57 26.35 -1.02 -0.42
N ASN A 58 27.04 -1.41 0.65
CA ASN A 58 27.03 -0.68 1.93
C ASN A 58 27.48 0.78 1.79
N GLY A 59 28.43 1.04 0.89
CA GLY A 59 28.91 2.40 0.61
C GLY A 59 27.87 3.27 -0.09
N PHE A 60 27.16 2.71 -1.08
CA PHE A 60 26.13 3.44 -1.83
C PHE A 60 24.89 3.75 -0.95
N SER A 61 24.44 2.80 -0.15
CA SER A 61 23.29 2.99 0.75
C SER A 61 23.59 3.83 1.99
N ARG A 62 24.85 4.23 2.22
CA ARG A 62 25.29 4.91 3.46
C ARG A 62 24.83 4.17 4.72
N GLY A 63 24.69 2.83 4.65
CA GLY A 63 24.21 1.99 5.74
C GLY A 63 22.70 2.03 6.03
N TRP A 64 21.88 2.70 5.21
CA TRP A 64 20.42 2.82 5.41
C TRP A 64 19.66 1.49 5.30
N HIS A 65 20.21 0.51 4.59
CA HIS A 65 19.59 -0.80 4.41
C HIS A 65 20.02 -1.84 5.45
N LYS A 66 20.79 -1.44 6.48
CA LYS A 66 21.05 -2.34 7.61
C LYS A 66 19.71 -2.74 8.23
N ALA A 67 19.51 -4.04 8.43
CA ALA A 67 18.43 -4.52 9.28
C ALA A 67 18.53 -3.79 10.64
N ARG A 68 17.41 -3.27 11.14
CA ARG A 68 17.35 -2.84 12.55
C ARG A 68 17.74 -4.06 13.41
N PRO A 69 18.63 -3.91 14.39
CA PRO A 69 18.94 -4.99 15.32
C PRO A 69 17.69 -5.47 16.06
#